data_AF-A0A5S4GRI2-F1
#
_entry.id   AF-A0A5S4GRI2-F1
#
_cell.length_a   1.000
_cell.length_b   1.000
_cell.length_c   1.000
_cell.angle_alpha   90.00
_cell.angle_beta   90.00
_cell.angle_gamma   90.00
#
_symmetry.space_group_name_H-M   'P 1'
#
loop_
_entity.id
_entity.type
_entity.pdbx_description
1 polymer ?
#
loop_
_entity_poly.entity_id
_entity_poly.type
_entity_poly.pdbx_seq_one_letter_code
_entity_poly.pdbx_strand_id
1 'polypeptide(L)'
;MSSAASSELTCRPGGSRRSPPARTSSGPRTRKSAIVLALPSVTLNLRQRATDQSNLRGPLPGFTRERASSEHTSMRRPLRIARGAGFQLDYSHGRGRHRTVHRLQTPRASVWPRTARTSGRRASSEGGHMHLVEIINLRPRPGAAVFLGLTRRCPLLCRHCSTDSLMNSEQHDAGLFTRFADTFTADEHPELVLMTGGEPLLRPGLVTAIAERARRAGARTALISGMFFAREDRVPDRIARAIASVDHFVASLDVFHEEQVSRGAVFAVLGRLVEAGMDVSVQAVGLDDEDPYLEDLTRDVRETFGGRVPMLVAHVGSAGRAAEWLTTAAAGVHTLALPAALPCDMAGWPTIAYDGTVLACCNQDVIDRRGPEHLRLGHIGEDGWPEIRRRLTGAPLLRVIRTLGPQPLAQRAGEPVDGGLCGTCLRFSDQPEVARQASELTAGETFGAMEEMVERLHLQAGPTAFARRYGSRRYADLVTLGYREGARS
;
A
#
# COMPACT_ATOMS: atom_id res chain seq x y z
N MET A 1 57.38 4.30 -25.85
CA MET A 1 56.26 3.69 -26.60
C MET A 1 55.05 4.60 -26.41
N SER A 2 54.46 5.16 -27.47
CA SER A 2 53.32 6.08 -27.37
C SER A 2 52.59 6.25 -28.72
N SER A 3 51.29 6.52 -28.63
CA SER A 3 50.38 7.20 -29.58
C SER A 3 50.04 6.62 -30.99
N ALA A 4 48.84 7.05 -31.43
CA ALA A 4 48.42 7.41 -32.81
C ALA A 4 47.90 6.34 -33.81
N ALA A 5 46.58 6.21 -33.83
CA ALA A 5 45.65 6.41 -34.97
C ALA A 5 46.05 6.06 -36.44
N SER A 6 45.20 5.23 -37.07
CA SER A 6 44.58 5.46 -38.40
C SER A 6 43.27 4.61 -38.48
N SER A 7 42.16 4.91 -39.15
CA SER A 7 41.70 5.93 -40.12
C SER A 7 42.16 5.82 -41.59
N GLU A 8 41.33 5.21 -42.45
CA GLU A 8 41.44 5.24 -43.91
C GLU A 8 40.10 5.59 -44.61
N LEU A 9 40.18 6.49 -45.59
CA LEU A 9 39.30 6.52 -46.78
C LEU A 9 40.09 5.80 -47.92
N THR A 10 39.61 5.45 -49.11
CA THR A 10 38.61 6.07 -49.99
C THR A 10 38.31 5.11 -51.16
N CYS A 11 37.12 5.18 -51.80
CA CYS A 11 37.01 5.44 -53.26
C CYS A 11 35.55 5.39 -53.80
N ARG A 12 35.33 6.13 -54.90
CA ARG A 12 34.15 6.07 -55.79
C ARG A 12 34.63 5.70 -57.21
N PRO A 13 33.76 5.17 -58.08
CA PRO A 13 32.94 5.98 -59.00
C PRO A 13 31.45 5.58 -58.97
N GLY A 14 30.50 6.24 -59.64
CA GLY A 14 30.56 7.47 -60.45
C GLY A 14 29.46 7.52 -61.53
N GLY A 15 28.42 8.34 -61.33
CA GLY A 15 27.30 8.58 -62.28
C GLY A 15 26.05 9.08 -61.53
N SER A 16 25.47 10.26 -61.80
CA SER A 16 24.77 10.72 -63.02
C SER A 16 23.40 10.05 -63.18
N ARG A 17 22.24 10.74 -63.16
CA ARG A 17 21.91 12.19 -63.13
C ARG A 17 20.43 12.40 -62.73
N ARG A 18 20.07 13.68 -62.45
CA ARG A 18 18.71 14.32 -62.44
C ARG A 18 18.02 14.54 -61.07
N SER A 19 17.64 15.81 -60.88
CA SER A 19 16.70 16.40 -59.90
C SER A 19 16.13 17.69 -60.55
N PRO A 20 15.19 18.42 -59.94
CA PRO A 20 13.89 18.03 -59.40
C PRO A 20 12.78 18.62 -60.31
N PRO A 21 11.62 19.17 -59.86
CA PRO A 21 11.53 20.33 -58.95
C PRO A 21 10.51 20.18 -57.80
N ALA A 22 10.59 21.08 -56.82
CA ALA A 22 9.55 21.27 -55.81
C ALA A 22 8.40 22.14 -56.32
N ARG A 23 7.26 22.12 -55.61
CA ARG A 23 6.24 23.20 -55.65
C ARG A 23 5.79 23.55 -54.23
N THR A 24 5.45 24.82 -54.04
CA THR A 24 5.14 25.46 -52.75
C THR A 24 3.68 25.91 -52.69
N SER A 25 3.16 26.13 -51.47
CA SER A 25 1.88 26.81 -51.13
C SER A 25 0.60 26.15 -51.69
N SER A 26 -0.52 26.06 -50.98
CA SER A 26 -1.11 27.04 -50.06
C SER A 26 -2.18 26.42 -49.14
N GLY A 27 -2.50 27.09 -48.02
CA GLY A 27 -3.80 26.94 -47.34
C GLY A 27 -4.78 28.06 -47.77
N PRO A 28 -5.83 28.41 -47.00
CA PRO A 28 -6.34 27.74 -45.79
C PRO A 28 -7.86 27.42 -45.88
N ARG A 29 -8.38 26.55 -45.00
CA ARG A 29 -9.83 26.49 -44.70
C ARG A 29 -10.13 26.18 -43.24
N THR A 30 -10.30 27.23 -42.44
CA THR A 30 -11.09 27.16 -41.20
C THR A 30 -12.58 27.23 -41.54
N ARG A 31 -13.42 26.57 -40.74
CA ARG A 31 -14.87 26.83 -40.68
C ARG A 31 -15.29 27.01 -39.23
N LYS A 32 -16.15 28.00 -38.98
CA LYS A 32 -16.77 28.31 -37.68
C LYS A 32 -18.10 27.56 -37.52
N SER A 33 -18.70 27.73 -36.33
CA SER A 33 -20.06 27.38 -35.88
C SER A 33 -20.20 26.07 -35.08
N ALA A 34 -20.92 26.04 -33.95
CA ALA A 34 -21.42 27.14 -33.12
C ALA A 34 -21.78 26.68 -31.68
N ILE A 35 -21.59 27.59 -30.72
CA ILE A 35 -22.46 27.94 -29.56
C ILE A 35 -23.43 26.86 -29.01
N VAL A 36 -23.31 26.55 -27.70
CA VAL A 36 -24.38 26.70 -26.68
C VAL A 36 -23.74 26.74 -25.27
N LEU A 37 -24.38 27.44 -24.33
CA LEU A 37 -23.90 27.62 -22.95
C LEU A 37 -24.43 26.52 -22.00
N ALA A 38 -23.69 26.25 -20.92
CA ALA A 38 -24.24 26.29 -19.55
C ALA A 38 -23.13 26.33 -18.48
N LEU A 39 -23.10 27.39 -17.68
CA LEU A 39 -22.53 27.40 -16.32
C LEU A 39 -23.68 27.44 -15.31
N PRO A 40 -23.46 26.97 -14.08
CA PRO A 40 -24.11 27.58 -12.93
C PRO A 40 -23.07 28.10 -11.92
N SER A 41 -22.92 29.43 -11.86
CA SER A 41 -22.31 30.08 -10.71
C SER A 41 -23.30 30.09 -9.54
N VAL A 42 -22.85 29.76 -8.33
CA VAL A 42 -23.60 30.07 -7.09
C VAL A 42 -22.70 30.91 -6.19
N THR A 43 -23.16 32.11 -5.88
CA THR A 43 -22.37 33.17 -5.23
C THR A 43 -22.26 32.95 -3.72
N LEU A 44 -21.04 33.03 -3.17
CA LEU A 44 -20.85 33.14 -1.71
C LEU A 44 -21.46 34.45 -1.20
N ASN A 45 -22.32 34.35 -0.18
CA ASN A 45 -22.99 35.52 0.40
C ASN A 45 -22.37 35.84 1.77
N LEU A 46 -21.33 36.67 1.77
CA LEU A 46 -20.66 37.15 2.98
C LEU A 46 -21.52 38.18 3.71
N ARG A 47 -21.87 37.90 4.97
CA ARG A 47 -22.32 38.92 5.93
C ARG A 47 -21.56 38.79 7.25
N GLN A 48 -20.78 39.81 7.56
CA GLN A 48 -20.20 40.02 8.88
C GLN A 48 -21.30 40.23 9.93
N ARG A 49 -21.04 39.80 11.17
CA ARG A 49 -21.49 40.52 12.36
C ARG A 49 -20.34 40.59 13.36
N ALA A 50 -20.27 41.71 14.07
CA ALA A 50 -19.23 41.99 15.05
C ALA A 50 -19.56 41.39 16.43
N THR A 51 -18.57 41.44 17.31
CA THR A 51 -18.68 41.25 18.76
C THR A 51 -19.70 42.17 19.40
N ASP A 52 -20.41 41.68 20.42
CA ASP A 52 -20.39 42.35 21.73
C ASP A 52 -20.72 41.35 22.87
N GLN A 53 -20.48 41.75 24.12
CA GLN A 53 -20.75 40.98 25.34
C GLN A 53 -22.04 41.44 26.03
N SER A 54 -22.75 40.52 26.70
CA SER A 54 -23.38 40.78 28.01
C SER A 54 -24.00 39.51 28.62
N ASN A 55 -24.11 39.48 29.95
CA ASN A 55 -24.73 38.40 30.71
C ASN A 55 -26.27 38.56 30.74
N LEU A 56 -27.02 37.47 30.99
CA LEU A 56 -27.90 37.34 32.18
C LEU A 56 -28.64 35.98 32.29
N ARG A 57 -28.51 35.40 33.50
CA ARG A 57 -29.36 34.46 34.27
C ARG A 57 -30.73 33.99 33.67
N GLY A 58 -31.05 32.70 33.89
CA GLY A 58 -32.44 32.25 34.17
C GLY A 58 -32.87 30.89 33.56
N PRO A 59 -33.61 30.01 34.28
CA PRO A 59 -34.05 28.69 33.77
C PRO A 59 -35.57 28.54 33.49
N LEU A 60 -35.90 27.43 32.79
CA LEU A 60 -37.08 26.50 32.81
C LEU A 60 -38.38 26.86 33.59
N PRO A 61 -39.58 26.32 33.24
CA PRO A 61 -39.89 25.15 32.37
C PRO A 61 -40.83 25.56 31.18
N GLY A 62 -41.83 24.82 30.64
CA GLY A 62 -42.45 23.50 30.89
C GLY A 62 -43.78 23.31 30.11
N PHE A 63 -44.39 22.10 30.15
CA PHE A 63 -45.77 21.74 29.68
C PHE A 63 -46.05 21.89 28.15
N THR A 64 -46.96 21.15 27.47
CA THR A 64 -47.54 19.79 27.64
C THR A 64 -47.98 19.22 26.28
N ARG A 65 -48.36 17.93 26.22
CA ARG A 65 -49.10 17.32 25.08
C ARG A 65 -50.54 17.83 25.00
N GLU A 66 -51.14 17.78 23.79
CA GLU A 66 -52.53 17.33 23.65
C GLU A 66 -52.81 16.67 22.28
N ARG A 67 -54.00 16.08 22.10
CA ARG A 67 -54.44 15.33 20.90
C ARG A 67 -55.91 15.61 20.56
N ALA A 68 -56.20 15.97 19.31
CA ALA A 68 -57.41 15.60 18.55
C ALA A 68 -57.13 15.81 17.05
N SER A 69 -57.57 15.05 16.03
CA SER A 69 -58.57 13.97 15.84
C SER A 69 -59.98 14.35 15.36
N SER A 70 -60.09 14.60 14.05
CA SER A 70 -61.26 14.42 13.17
C SER A 70 -60.72 14.20 11.74
N GLU A 71 -61.03 13.12 11.01
CA GLU A 71 -62.28 12.80 10.29
C GLU A 71 -62.51 13.70 9.03
N HIS A 72 -62.96 13.20 7.87
CA HIS A 72 -63.61 11.92 7.56
C HIS A 72 -63.36 11.46 6.07
N THR A 73 -63.88 10.28 5.74
CA THR A 73 -64.10 9.56 4.44
C THR A 73 -64.14 10.41 3.13
N SER A 74 -63.83 9.93 1.90
CA SER A 74 -63.84 8.58 1.26
C SER A 74 -63.05 8.63 -0.10
N MET A 75 -62.95 7.65 -1.05
CA MET A 75 -63.48 6.27 -1.25
C MET A 75 -62.68 5.50 -2.35
N ARG A 76 -62.86 4.16 -2.44
CA ARG A 76 -62.60 3.22 -3.58
C ARG A 76 -61.14 2.91 -4.03
N ARG A 77 -60.97 1.66 -4.49
CA ARG A 77 -59.74 0.91 -4.91
C ARG A 77 -59.99 0.31 -6.34
N PRO A 78 -59.14 -0.54 -6.97
CA PRO A 78 -57.72 -0.96 -6.72
C PRO A 78 -56.79 -0.62 -7.94
N LEU A 79 -55.47 -0.86 -7.98
CA LEU A 79 -54.76 -2.17 -7.98
C LEU A 79 -53.27 -2.10 -7.55
N ARG A 80 -52.63 -3.27 -7.41
CA ARG A 80 -51.28 -3.51 -6.84
C ARG A 80 -50.12 -3.13 -7.77
N ILE A 81 -49.04 -2.57 -7.19
CA ILE A 81 -47.67 -3.15 -7.20
C ILE A 81 -47.10 -2.98 -5.77
N ALA A 82 -46.24 -3.89 -5.30
CA ALA A 82 -45.81 -3.96 -3.91
C ALA A 82 -44.54 -3.13 -3.58
N ARG A 83 -44.42 -2.71 -2.32
CA ARG A 83 -43.16 -2.28 -1.68
C ARG A 83 -42.76 -3.30 -0.61
N GLY A 84 -41.48 -3.70 -0.59
CA GLY A 84 -40.75 -4.10 0.63
C GLY A 84 -39.80 -2.95 0.99
N ALA A 85 -39.70 -2.52 2.24
CA ALA A 85 -38.84 -3.16 3.25
C ALA A 85 -37.39 -3.27 2.72
N GLY A 86 -36.46 -2.37 3.03
CA GLY A 86 -36.40 -1.47 4.19
C GLY A 86 -35.71 -2.18 5.34
N PHE A 87 -34.41 -2.42 5.18
CA PHE A 87 -33.59 -3.18 6.13
C PHE A 87 -33.15 -2.27 7.28
N GLN A 88 -33.64 -2.57 8.48
CA GLN A 88 -33.26 -1.90 9.72
C GLN A 88 -32.38 -2.88 10.51
N LEU A 89 -31.15 -2.47 10.86
CA LEU A 89 -30.20 -3.33 11.56
C LEU A 89 -30.63 -3.51 13.02
N ASP A 90 -31.04 -4.73 13.39
CA ASP A 90 -31.47 -5.08 14.73
C ASP A 90 -30.37 -5.86 15.47
N TYR A 91 -29.78 -5.23 16.49
CA TYR A 91 -28.60 -5.71 17.24
C TYR A 91 -28.97 -6.78 18.29
N SER A 92 -29.70 -7.80 17.85
CA SER A 92 -30.18 -8.90 18.67
C SER A 92 -29.02 -9.71 19.29
N HIS A 93 -28.92 -9.69 20.62
CA HIS A 93 -27.85 -10.34 21.37
C HIS A 93 -27.97 -11.87 21.37
N GLY A 94 -27.41 -12.52 20.35
CA GLY A 94 -27.32 -13.97 20.26
C GLY A 94 -26.39 -14.55 21.33
N ARG A 95 -26.95 -15.08 22.43
CA ARG A 95 -26.19 -15.87 23.43
C ARG A 95 -25.76 -17.21 22.82
N GLY A 96 -24.63 -17.20 22.11
CA GLY A 96 -24.01 -18.39 21.56
C GLY A 96 -23.65 -19.38 22.68
N ARG A 97 -24.25 -20.59 22.64
CA ARG A 97 -23.90 -21.66 23.58
C ARG A 97 -22.45 -22.08 23.33
N HIS A 98 -21.67 -22.26 24.40
CA HIS A 98 -20.34 -22.87 24.30
C HIS A 98 -20.40 -24.19 23.53
N ARG A 99 -19.81 -24.22 22.33
CA ARG A 99 -19.41 -25.48 21.69
C ARG A 99 -18.01 -25.79 22.17
N THR A 100 -17.88 -26.88 22.92
CA THR A 100 -16.60 -27.46 23.30
C THR A 100 -15.74 -27.62 22.06
N VAL A 101 -14.47 -27.17 22.12
CA VAL A 101 -13.52 -27.34 21.02
C VAL A 101 -13.22 -28.83 20.89
N HIS A 102 -13.94 -29.51 19.99
CA HIS A 102 -13.67 -30.90 19.68
C HIS A 102 -12.27 -31.00 19.05
N ARG A 103 -11.39 -31.71 19.76
CA ARG A 103 -10.02 -32.03 19.36
C ARG A 103 -9.99 -32.40 17.87
N LEU A 104 -9.39 -31.54 17.05
CA LEU A 104 -9.34 -31.70 15.59
C LEU A 104 -8.77 -33.08 15.24
N GLN A 105 -9.61 -33.95 14.67
CA GLN A 105 -9.13 -35.18 14.05
C GLN A 105 -8.32 -34.78 12.81
N THR A 106 -7.03 -35.11 12.81
CA THR A 106 -6.11 -34.78 11.73
C THR A 106 -6.60 -35.34 10.40
N PRO A 107 -6.92 -34.50 9.38
CA PRO A 107 -7.13 -34.99 8.03
C PRO A 107 -5.89 -35.73 7.54
N ARG A 108 -6.05 -36.71 6.64
CA ARG A 108 -4.91 -37.45 6.07
C ARG A 108 -3.90 -36.48 5.47
N ALA A 109 -2.65 -36.60 5.89
CA ALA A 109 -1.62 -35.61 5.59
C ALA A 109 -1.42 -35.39 4.08
N SER A 110 -1.91 -34.26 3.57
CA SER A 110 -1.48 -33.74 2.28
C SER A 110 -0.01 -33.36 2.40
N VAL A 111 0.88 -34.20 1.88
CA VAL A 111 2.32 -33.99 1.99
C VAL A 111 2.69 -32.64 1.35
N TRP A 112 3.08 -31.67 2.19
CA TRP A 112 3.85 -30.52 1.72
C TRP A 112 5.17 -31.08 1.17
N PRO A 113 5.61 -30.73 -0.05
CA PRO A 113 6.71 -31.44 -0.72
C PRO A 113 8.02 -31.40 0.07
N ARG A 114 8.29 -32.43 0.89
CA ARG A 114 9.58 -32.65 1.57
C ARG A 114 10.75 -32.73 0.55
N THR A 115 10.42 -33.05 -0.69
CA THR A 115 11.28 -33.13 -1.88
C THR A 115 11.53 -31.79 -2.59
N ALA A 116 10.93 -30.68 -2.15
CA ALA A 116 11.37 -29.34 -2.57
C ALA A 116 12.77 -28.98 -2.03
N ARG A 117 13.30 -29.78 -1.09
CA ARG A 117 14.72 -29.82 -0.75
C ARG A 117 15.50 -30.57 -1.85
N THR A 118 15.65 -29.95 -3.02
CA THR A 118 16.67 -30.39 -4.00
C THR A 118 18.04 -30.37 -3.34
N SER A 119 18.90 -31.32 -3.72
CA SER A 119 20.15 -31.63 -3.01
C SER A 119 21.30 -30.66 -3.31
N GLY A 120 21.05 -29.36 -3.19
CA GLY A 120 22.11 -28.39 -2.93
C GLY A 120 22.54 -28.51 -1.47
N ARG A 121 23.83 -28.72 -1.21
CA ARG A 121 24.40 -28.40 0.11
C ARG A 121 24.05 -26.94 0.40
N ARG A 122 23.48 -26.65 1.57
CA ARG A 122 23.60 -25.29 2.12
C ARG A 122 25.10 -25.00 2.22
N ALA A 123 25.58 -24.01 1.48
CA ALA A 123 26.70 -23.21 1.97
C ALA A 123 26.32 -22.66 3.36
N SER A 124 27.33 -22.33 4.17
CA SER A 124 27.23 -21.81 5.54
C SER A 124 25.88 -21.17 5.91
N SER A 125 25.29 -21.68 7.00
CA SER A 125 24.49 -21.06 8.09
C SER A 125 23.99 -19.60 8.08
N GLU A 126 24.05 -18.85 6.98
CA GLU A 126 23.89 -17.40 6.91
C GLU A 126 22.65 -16.94 6.15
N GLY A 127 21.90 -17.89 5.56
CA GLY A 127 20.50 -17.70 5.16
C GLY A 127 19.59 -17.58 6.38
N GLY A 128 19.72 -16.46 7.09
CA GLY A 128 19.11 -16.19 8.38
C GLY A 128 17.61 -15.87 8.30
N HIS A 129 16.93 -16.08 9.42
CA HIS A 129 15.51 -15.81 9.61
C HIS A 129 15.11 -14.40 9.15
N MET A 130 13.94 -14.28 8.52
CA MET A 130 13.36 -13.02 8.10
C MET A 130 12.16 -12.67 8.97
N HIS A 131 12.42 -12.22 10.19
CA HIS A 131 11.35 -11.80 11.11
C HIS A 131 10.71 -10.46 10.67
N LEU A 132 9.45 -10.22 11.06
CA LEU A 132 8.73 -8.96 10.74
C LEU A 132 9.47 -7.71 11.26
N VAL A 133 10.14 -7.82 12.41
CA VAL A 133 11.02 -6.77 12.95
C VAL A 133 12.11 -6.38 11.96
N GLU A 134 12.72 -7.35 11.26
CA GLU A 134 13.76 -7.05 10.27
C GLU A 134 13.19 -6.33 9.04
N ILE A 135 11.97 -6.69 8.61
CA ILE A 135 11.26 -6.00 7.53
C ILE A 135 10.99 -4.54 7.93
N ILE A 136 10.48 -4.31 9.14
CA ILE A 136 10.14 -2.96 9.62
C ILE A 136 11.39 -2.10 9.84
N ASN A 137 12.48 -2.68 10.36
CA ASN A 137 13.72 -1.94 10.59
C ASN A 137 14.40 -1.46 9.28
N LEU A 138 14.05 -2.02 8.12
CA LEU A 138 14.49 -1.52 6.82
C LEU A 138 13.67 -0.30 6.32
N ARG A 139 12.58 0.08 6.99
CA ARG A 139 11.65 1.11 6.51
C ARG A 139 12.26 2.53 6.42
N PRO A 140 13.10 2.99 7.37
CA PRO A 140 13.71 4.32 7.29
C PRO A 140 14.69 4.48 6.12
N ARG A 141 15.32 3.38 5.67
CA ARG A 141 16.34 3.37 4.62
C ARG A 141 15.75 3.60 3.23
N PRO A 142 16.11 4.69 2.52
CA PRO A 142 15.64 4.94 1.17
C PRO A 142 16.18 3.90 0.18
N GLY A 143 15.30 3.16 -0.47
CA GLY A 143 15.65 2.13 -1.45
C GLY A 143 16.02 0.77 -0.85
N ALA A 144 15.89 0.55 0.47
CA ALA A 144 16.14 -0.77 1.04
C ALA A 144 15.12 -1.84 0.61
N ALA A 145 13.92 -1.46 0.16
CA ALA A 145 12.99 -2.41 -0.44
C ALA A 145 12.16 -1.84 -1.58
N VAL A 146 11.48 -2.72 -2.32
CA VAL A 146 10.54 -2.38 -3.40
C VAL A 146 9.29 -3.24 -3.32
N PHE A 147 8.11 -2.64 -3.50
CA PHE A 147 6.84 -3.36 -3.66
C PHE A 147 6.54 -3.63 -5.15
N LEU A 148 6.11 -4.85 -5.46
CA LEU A 148 5.67 -5.26 -6.80
C LEU A 148 4.19 -5.65 -6.78
N GLY A 149 3.33 -4.82 -7.37
CA GLY A 149 1.93 -5.15 -7.63
C GLY A 149 1.81 -6.10 -8.83
N LEU A 150 1.95 -7.41 -8.61
CA LEU A 150 2.07 -8.40 -9.69
C LEU A 150 0.80 -8.59 -10.52
N THR A 151 -0.37 -8.19 -10.00
CA THR A 151 -1.67 -8.21 -10.68
C THR A 151 -2.67 -7.39 -9.87
N ARG A 152 -3.68 -6.77 -10.49
CA ARG A 152 -4.84 -6.25 -9.74
C ARG A 152 -5.92 -7.31 -9.54
N ARG A 153 -5.77 -8.50 -10.14
CA ARG A 153 -6.79 -9.56 -10.06
C ARG A 153 -6.82 -10.20 -8.68
N CYS A 154 -8.02 -10.43 -8.13
CA CYS A 154 -8.23 -11.14 -6.88
C CYS A 154 -9.53 -11.97 -6.92
N PRO A 155 -9.56 -13.20 -6.38
CA PRO A 155 -10.77 -14.02 -6.25
C PRO A 155 -11.58 -13.72 -4.97
N LEU A 156 -11.21 -12.69 -4.20
CA LEU A 156 -11.84 -12.30 -2.94
C LEU A 156 -12.56 -10.96 -3.08
N LEU A 157 -13.75 -10.88 -2.49
CA LEU A 157 -14.61 -9.69 -2.55
C LEU A 157 -14.58 -8.89 -1.23
N CYS A 158 -13.43 -8.84 -0.56
CA CYS A 158 -13.25 -8.14 0.73
C CYS A 158 -13.75 -6.68 0.63
N ARG A 159 -14.62 -6.25 1.55
CA ARG A 159 -15.31 -4.95 1.48
C ARG A 159 -14.40 -3.74 1.71
N HIS A 160 -13.26 -3.93 2.38
CA HIS A 160 -12.25 -2.89 2.61
C HIS A 160 -11.19 -2.77 1.50
N CYS A 161 -11.24 -3.62 0.47
CA CYS A 161 -10.16 -3.78 -0.50
C CYS A 161 -9.79 -2.43 -1.17
N SER A 162 -8.68 -1.87 -0.72
CA SER A 162 -8.19 -0.55 -1.15
C SER A 162 -7.87 -0.52 -2.64
N THR A 163 -7.38 -1.63 -3.18
CA THR A 163 -7.02 -1.80 -4.59
C THR A 163 -8.22 -1.99 -5.51
N ASP A 164 -9.44 -2.13 -4.98
CA ASP A 164 -10.65 -2.59 -5.69
C ASP A 164 -10.37 -3.76 -6.65
N SER A 165 -9.76 -4.81 -6.11
CA SER A 165 -9.38 -5.99 -6.90
C SER A 165 -10.55 -6.93 -7.14
N LEU A 166 -10.70 -7.37 -8.39
CA LEU A 166 -11.72 -8.32 -8.88
C LEU A 166 -11.09 -9.31 -9.88
N MET A 167 -11.77 -10.43 -10.20
CA MET A 167 -11.21 -11.42 -11.14
C MET A 167 -11.10 -10.94 -12.60
N ASN A 168 -11.74 -9.82 -12.94
CA ASN A 168 -11.70 -9.16 -14.25
C ASN A 168 -10.84 -7.87 -14.28
N SER A 169 -10.19 -7.49 -13.18
CA SER A 169 -9.25 -6.36 -13.15
C SER A 169 -8.01 -6.59 -14.03
N GLU A 170 -7.23 -5.54 -14.28
CA GLU A 170 -6.05 -5.56 -15.14
C GLU A 170 -4.92 -6.48 -14.65
N GLN A 171 -4.18 -7.03 -15.62
CA GLN A 171 -2.98 -7.83 -15.39
C GLN A 171 -2.05 -7.73 -16.60
N HIS A 172 -0.84 -7.20 -16.39
CA HIS A 172 0.14 -6.97 -17.45
C HIS A 172 1.11 -8.15 -17.62
N ASP A 173 1.97 -8.11 -18.65
CA ASP A 173 2.94 -9.16 -18.99
C ASP A 173 3.76 -9.63 -17.77
N ALA A 174 4.06 -10.93 -17.71
CA ALA A 174 4.96 -11.49 -16.70
C ALA A 174 6.41 -11.06 -16.95
N GLY A 175 6.80 -10.99 -18.22
CA GLY A 175 8.13 -10.58 -18.66
C GLY A 175 8.50 -9.18 -18.21
N LEU A 176 7.54 -8.25 -18.08
CA LEU A 176 7.75 -6.90 -17.57
C LEU A 176 8.40 -6.91 -16.17
N PHE A 177 7.78 -7.62 -15.22
CA PHE A 177 8.29 -7.72 -13.85
C PHE A 177 9.57 -8.55 -13.75
N THR A 178 9.74 -9.60 -14.58
CA THR A 178 11.00 -10.37 -14.58
C THR A 178 12.16 -9.60 -15.18
N ARG A 179 11.96 -8.83 -16.26
CA ARG A 179 13.01 -7.99 -16.85
C ARG A 179 13.50 -6.95 -15.85
N PHE A 180 12.61 -6.31 -15.10
CA PHE A 180 12.98 -5.42 -14.01
C PHE A 180 13.82 -6.13 -12.94
N ALA A 181 13.39 -7.30 -12.48
CA ALA A 181 14.13 -8.07 -11.48
C ALA A 181 15.43 -8.71 -12.02
N ASP A 182 15.62 -8.81 -13.34
CA ASP A 182 16.92 -9.13 -13.97
C ASP A 182 17.88 -7.91 -14.04
N THR A 183 17.45 -6.70 -13.64
CA THR A 183 18.35 -5.53 -13.45
C THR A 183 18.99 -5.46 -12.06
N PHE A 184 18.60 -6.33 -11.12
CA PHE A 184 19.27 -6.43 -9.82
C PHE A 184 20.64 -7.10 -9.98
N THR A 185 21.70 -6.47 -9.46
CA THR A 185 23.06 -7.03 -9.42
C THR A 185 23.52 -7.26 -7.99
N ALA A 186 24.65 -7.95 -7.78
CA ALA A 186 25.19 -8.19 -6.44
C ALA A 186 25.62 -6.89 -5.71
N ASP A 187 25.98 -5.84 -6.46
CA ASP A 187 26.37 -4.54 -5.92
C ASP A 187 25.17 -3.55 -5.88
N GLU A 188 24.17 -3.74 -6.73
CA GLU A 188 23.02 -2.85 -6.87
C GLU A 188 21.69 -3.61 -6.92
N HIS A 189 21.12 -3.83 -5.73
CA HIS A 189 19.82 -4.45 -5.49
C HIS A 189 19.07 -3.76 -4.32
N PRO A 190 17.76 -4.03 -4.12
CA PRO A 190 17.09 -3.75 -2.86
C PRO A 190 17.44 -4.82 -1.81
N GLU A 191 17.51 -4.50 -0.52
CA GLU A 191 17.63 -5.53 0.54
C GLU A 191 16.41 -6.49 0.55
N LEU A 192 15.24 -6.00 0.12
CA LEU A 192 13.97 -6.75 0.10
C LEU A 192 13.08 -6.45 -1.13
N VAL A 193 12.50 -7.49 -1.73
CA VAL A 193 11.40 -7.40 -2.71
C VAL A 193 10.10 -7.91 -2.07
N LEU A 194 9.07 -7.05 -1.97
CA LEU A 194 7.75 -7.40 -1.47
C LEU A 194 6.77 -7.63 -2.62
N MET A 195 6.30 -8.86 -2.79
CA MET A 195 5.35 -9.24 -3.83
C MET A 195 3.92 -9.18 -3.30
N THR A 196 3.08 -8.41 -3.98
CA THR A 196 1.69 -8.11 -3.59
C THR A 196 0.82 -7.95 -4.84
N GLY A 197 -0.42 -7.46 -4.70
CA GLY A 197 -1.35 -7.22 -5.78
C GLY A 197 -2.79 -7.16 -5.27
N GLY A 198 -3.73 -7.60 -6.10
CA GLY A 198 -4.99 -8.16 -5.61
C GLY A 198 -4.78 -9.54 -5.00
N GLU A 199 -4.10 -10.43 -5.72
CA GLU A 199 -3.61 -11.72 -5.21
C GLU A 199 -2.43 -12.24 -6.07
N PRO A 200 -1.17 -12.09 -5.62
CA PRO A 200 0.01 -12.53 -6.39
C PRO A 200 0.06 -14.04 -6.63
N LEU A 201 -0.59 -14.88 -5.81
CA LEU A 201 -0.66 -16.33 -6.00
C LEU A 201 -1.68 -16.77 -7.08
N LEU A 202 -2.32 -15.84 -7.79
CA LEU A 202 -2.86 -16.09 -9.13
C LEU A 202 -1.74 -16.24 -10.18
N ARG A 203 -0.54 -15.71 -9.92
CA ARG A 203 0.65 -15.75 -10.78
C ARG A 203 1.83 -16.48 -10.11
N PRO A 204 1.67 -17.71 -9.58
CA PRO A 204 2.67 -18.34 -8.72
C PRO A 204 4.03 -18.58 -9.42
N GLY A 205 4.03 -18.83 -10.72
CA GLY A 205 5.28 -18.94 -11.50
C GLY A 205 6.05 -17.62 -11.62
N LEU A 206 5.35 -16.47 -11.59
CA LEU A 206 5.99 -15.16 -11.57
C LEU A 206 6.59 -14.86 -10.19
N VAL A 207 5.90 -15.23 -9.11
CA VAL A 207 6.41 -15.14 -7.73
C VAL A 207 7.74 -15.89 -7.59
N THR A 208 7.80 -17.15 -8.03
CA THR A 208 9.06 -17.92 -8.02
C THR A 208 10.12 -17.31 -8.94
N ALA A 209 9.77 -16.91 -10.17
CA ALA A 209 10.73 -16.32 -11.11
C ALA A 209 11.34 -15.00 -10.61
N ILE A 210 10.62 -14.22 -9.79
CA ILE A 210 11.13 -13.01 -9.13
C ILE A 210 11.95 -13.37 -7.89
N ALA A 211 11.51 -14.32 -7.06
CA ALA A 211 12.25 -14.75 -5.89
C ALA A 211 13.63 -15.33 -6.25
N GLU A 212 13.71 -16.11 -7.32
CA GLU A 212 14.98 -16.62 -7.88
C GLU A 212 15.90 -15.51 -8.43
N ARG A 213 15.34 -14.38 -8.88
CA ARG A 213 16.11 -13.21 -9.35
C ARG A 213 16.66 -12.41 -8.18
N ALA A 214 15.78 -12.03 -7.26
CA ALA A 214 16.14 -11.33 -6.02
C ALA A 214 17.25 -12.09 -5.26
N ARG A 215 17.05 -13.39 -5.05
CA ARG A 215 18.00 -14.28 -4.36
C ARG A 215 19.37 -14.40 -5.07
N ARG A 216 19.40 -14.35 -6.41
CA ARG A 216 20.66 -14.32 -7.18
C ARG A 216 21.43 -13.00 -7.05
N ALA A 217 20.73 -11.90 -6.78
CA ALA A 217 21.32 -10.59 -6.54
C ALA A 217 21.63 -10.32 -5.06
N GLY A 218 21.27 -11.21 -4.12
CA GLY A 218 21.45 -11.01 -2.68
C GLY A 218 20.24 -10.39 -1.96
N ALA A 219 19.18 -10.05 -2.68
CA ALA A 219 17.94 -9.53 -2.13
C ALA A 219 17.06 -10.64 -1.51
N ARG A 220 16.43 -10.35 -0.35
CA ARG A 220 15.41 -11.23 0.25
C ARG A 220 14.02 -10.94 -0.31
N THR A 221 13.06 -11.82 -0.04
CA THR A 221 11.70 -11.72 -0.59
C THR A 221 10.60 -11.98 0.45
N ALA A 222 9.57 -11.13 0.40
CA ALA A 222 8.33 -11.31 1.15
C ALA A 222 7.14 -11.43 0.19
N LEU A 223 6.17 -12.30 0.52
CA LEU A 223 4.93 -12.47 -0.24
C LEU A 223 3.72 -12.12 0.62
N ILE A 224 2.82 -11.28 0.11
CA ILE A 224 1.57 -10.87 0.78
C ILE A 224 0.39 -11.49 0.04
N SER A 225 -0.49 -12.23 0.74
CA SER A 225 -1.62 -12.94 0.13
C SER A 225 -2.90 -12.84 0.98
N GLY A 226 -4.05 -12.74 0.28
CA GLY A 226 -5.38 -12.82 0.89
C GLY A 226 -5.82 -14.25 1.26
N MET A 227 -4.93 -15.24 1.14
CA MET A 227 -5.15 -16.62 1.57
C MET A 227 -6.27 -17.37 0.83
N PHE A 228 -6.69 -16.92 -0.36
CA PHE A 228 -7.83 -17.50 -1.09
C PHE A 228 -7.77 -19.03 -1.25
N PHE A 229 -6.57 -19.57 -1.44
CA PHE A 229 -6.28 -20.99 -1.65
C PHE A 229 -6.44 -21.84 -0.38
N ALA A 230 -6.61 -21.21 0.80
CA ALA A 230 -6.91 -21.91 2.04
C ALA A 230 -8.38 -22.39 2.11
N ARG A 231 -9.26 -21.88 1.23
CA ARG A 231 -10.63 -22.42 1.04
C ARG A 231 -10.64 -23.88 0.58
N GLU A 232 -9.58 -24.33 -0.07
CA GLU A 232 -9.44 -25.66 -0.65
C GLU A 232 -8.90 -26.68 0.38
N ASP A 233 -9.33 -27.94 0.32
CA ASP A 233 -8.83 -29.03 1.18
C ASP A 233 -7.30 -29.21 1.14
N ARG A 234 -6.67 -28.78 0.04
CA ARG A 234 -5.23 -28.89 -0.21
C ARG A 234 -4.70 -27.66 -0.95
N VAL A 235 -3.62 -27.09 -0.42
CA VAL A 235 -2.82 -26.06 -1.12
C VAL A 235 -2.29 -26.63 -2.45
N PRO A 236 -2.61 -26.02 -3.62
CA PRO A 236 -2.14 -26.51 -4.91
C PRO A 236 -0.62 -26.46 -5.05
N ASP A 237 0.02 -27.46 -5.66
CA ASP A 237 1.49 -27.57 -5.71
C ASP A 237 2.20 -26.37 -6.33
N ARG A 238 1.56 -25.69 -7.29
CA ARG A 238 2.08 -24.44 -7.87
C ARG A 238 2.16 -23.30 -6.84
N ILE A 239 1.19 -23.23 -5.92
CA ILE A 239 1.14 -22.25 -4.83
C ILE A 239 2.12 -22.65 -3.73
N ALA A 240 2.16 -23.94 -3.36
CA ALA A 240 3.12 -24.44 -2.37
C ALA A 240 4.58 -24.19 -2.79
N ARG A 241 4.92 -24.33 -4.09
CA ARG A 241 6.24 -23.96 -4.63
C ARG A 241 6.51 -22.45 -4.59
N ALA A 242 5.52 -21.61 -4.91
CA ALA A 242 5.67 -20.16 -4.84
C ALA A 242 5.93 -19.69 -3.40
N ILE A 243 5.17 -20.20 -2.44
CA ILE A 243 5.35 -19.93 -1.01
C ILE A 243 6.73 -20.44 -0.54
N ALA A 244 7.13 -21.66 -0.92
CA ALA A 244 8.43 -22.22 -0.57
C ALA A 244 9.63 -21.57 -1.32
N SER A 245 9.40 -20.62 -2.22
CA SER A 245 10.48 -19.89 -2.93
C SER A 245 10.82 -18.53 -2.30
N VAL A 246 9.99 -18.02 -1.39
CA VAL A 246 10.20 -16.74 -0.68
C VAL A 246 10.73 -16.93 0.74
N ASP A 247 11.24 -15.85 1.34
CA ASP A 247 11.90 -15.85 2.64
C ASP A 247 10.95 -15.49 3.80
N HIS A 248 9.89 -14.73 3.51
CA HIS A 248 8.83 -14.41 4.46
C HIS A 248 7.45 -14.46 3.80
N PHE A 249 6.41 -14.86 4.56
CA PHE A 249 5.03 -14.90 4.07
C PHE A 249 4.05 -14.18 5.00
N VAL A 250 3.37 -13.17 4.46
CA VAL A 250 2.35 -12.37 5.14
C VAL A 250 0.97 -12.85 4.74
N ALA A 251 0.20 -13.36 5.71
CA ALA A 251 -1.20 -13.69 5.53
C ALA A 251 -2.07 -12.50 5.93
N SER A 252 -2.90 -12.00 5.00
CA SER A 252 -3.94 -11.04 5.34
C SER A 252 -5.08 -11.74 6.08
N LEU A 253 -5.42 -11.27 7.28
CA LEU A 253 -6.49 -11.84 8.11
C LEU A 253 -7.15 -10.76 8.95
N ASP A 254 -8.40 -10.47 8.65
CA ASP A 254 -9.29 -9.51 9.32
C ASP A 254 -10.75 -9.91 9.08
N VAL A 255 -11.72 -9.18 9.65
CA VAL A 255 -13.15 -9.54 9.56
C VAL A 255 -13.64 -9.67 8.12
N PHE A 256 -13.13 -8.83 7.22
CA PHE A 256 -13.51 -8.80 5.81
C PHE A 256 -12.81 -9.89 4.99
N HIS A 257 -11.62 -10.32 5.41
CA HIS A 257 -11.01 -11.55 4.91
C HIS A 257 -11.73 -12.78 5.46
N GLU A 258 -12.27 -12.78 6.69
CA GLU A 258 -13.02 -13.91 7.25
C GLU A 258 -14.45 -14.05 6.69
N GLU A 259 -15.07 -12.96 6.20
CA GLU A 259 -16.21 -13.02 5.27
C GLU A 259 -15.92 -13.85 4.00
N GLN A 260 -14.64 -14.07 3.68
CA GLN A 260 -14.20 -14.72 2.45
C GLN A 260 -13.49 -16.07 2.71
N VAL A 261 -12.63 -16.17 3.72
CA VAL A 261 -11.75 -17.33 4.02
C VAL A 261 -11.67 -17.48 5.54
N SER A 262 -12.16 -18.58 6.10
CA SER A 262 -12.33 -18.71 7.55
C SER A 262 -11.01 -18.76 8.33
N ARG A 263 -11.01 -18.21 9.57
CA ARG A 263 -9.87 -18.21 10.51
C ARG A 263 -9.17 -19.55 10.59
N GLY A 264 -9.93 -20.63 10.80
CA GLY A 264 -9.40 -21.99 10.95
C GLY A 264 -8.71 -22.53 9.70
N ALA A 265 -9.15 -22.13 8.50
CA ALA A 265 -8.51 -22.51 7.25
C ALA A 265 -7.17 -21.78 7.06
N VAL A 266 -7.14 -20.46 7.34
CA VAL A 266 -5.91 -19.66 7.34
C VAL A 266 -4.92 -20.17 8.38
N PHE A 267 -5.39 -20.46 9.60
CA PHE A 267 -4.57 -21.01 10.68
C PHE A 267 -4.02 -22.41 10.34
N ALA A 268 -4.80 -23.27 9.68
CA ALA A 268 -4.33 -24.57 9.21
C ALA A 268 -3.23 -24.45 8.13
N VAL A 269 -3.20 -23.39 7.32
CA VAL A 269 -2.07 -23.09 6.43
C VAL A 269 -0.88 -22.56 7.23
N LEU A 270 -1.07 -21.51 8.04
CA LEU A 270 0.00 -20.89 8.82
C LEU A 270 0.70 -21.88 9.76
N GLY A 271 -0.04 -22.78 10.41
CA GLY A 271 0.53 -23.82 11.27
C GLY A 271 1.53 -24.71 10.52
N ARG A 272 1.18 -25.17 9.32
CA ARG A 272 2.08 -25.97 8.46
C ARG A 272 3.31 -25.19 7.98
N LEU A 273 3.20 -23.88 7.79
CA LEU A 273 4.33 -23.02 7.40
C LEU A 273 5.30 -22.78 8.58
N VAL A 274 4.75 -22.54 9.77
CA VAL A 274 5.53 -22.44 11.03
C VAL A 274 6.18 -23.78 11.39
N GLU A 275 5.50 -24.91 11.20
CA GLU A 275 6.07 -26.26 11.37
C GLU A 275 7.16 -26.58 10.34
N ALA A 276 7.07 -26.01 9.13
CA ALA A 276 8.13 -26.11 8.11
C ALA A 276 9.34 -25.20 8.41
N GLY A 277 9.29 -24.38 9.46
CA GLY A 277 10.36 -23.45 9.84
C GLY A 277 10.46 -22.21 8.96
N MET A 278 9.37 -21.83 8.29
CA MET A 278 9.31 -20.64 7.45
C MET A 278 8.83 -19.44 8.26
N ASP A 279 9.46 -18.28 8.09
CA ASP A 279 9.05 -17.06 8.78
C ASP A 279 7.75 -16.52 8.18
N VAL A 280 6.79 -16.21 9.06
CA VAL A 280 5.46 -15.73 8.67
C VAL A 280 5.02 -14.56 9.55
N SER A 281 4.07 -13.78 9.05
CA SER A 281 3.34 -12.78 9.85
C SER A 281 1.87 -12.71 9.44
N VAL A 282 1.05 -12.11 10.29
CA VAL A 282 -0.33 -11.72 9.96
C VAL A 282 -0.38 -10.21 9.71
N GLN A 283 -1.03 -9.79 8.62
CA GLN A 283 -1.47 -8.41 8.44
C GLN A 283 -2.97 -8.34 8.69
N ALA A 284 -3.40 -7.44 9.58
CA ALA A 284 -4.80 -7.27 9.95
C ALA A 284 -5.20 -5.80 9.92
N VAL A 285 -6.47 -5.52 9.63
CA VAL A 285 -7.08 -4.20 9.83
C VAL A 285 -8.37 -4.30 10.62
N GLY A 286 -8.60 -3.31 11.48
CA GLY A 286 -9.89 -3.05 12.12
C GLY A 286 -10.41 -1.66 11.74
N LEU A 287 -11.57 -1.28 12.27
CA LEU A 287 -12.11 0.07 12.08
C LEU A 287 -11.33 1.12 12.90
N ASP A 288 -10.98 0.78 14.14
CA ASP A 288 -10.18 1.61 15.05
C ASP A 288 -9.39 0.71 16.06
N ASP A 289 -8.82 1.30 17.12
CA ASP A 289 -8.05 0.55 18.13
C ASP A 289 -8.93 -0.26 19.10
N GLU A 290 -10.20 0.10 19.28
CA GLU A 290 -11.15 -0.57 20.19
C GLU A 290 -12.08 -1.56 19.46
N ASP A 291 -11.78 -1.87 18.19
CA ASP A 291 -12.48 -2.89 17.39
C ASP A 291 -12.41 -4.27 18.10
N PRO A 292 -13.54 -4.81 18.60
CA PRO A 292 -13.54 -6.04 19.40
C PRO A 292 -13.13 -7.27 18.57
N TYR A 293 -13.27 -7.21 17.24
CA TYR A 293 -12.81 -8.29 16.37
C TYR A 293 -11.26 -8.38 16.39
N LEU A 294 -10.55 -7.23 16.49
CA LEU A 294 -9.09 -7.23 16.64
C LEU A 294 -8.65 -7.83 17.99
N GLU A 295 -9.39 -7.59 19.06
CA GLU A 295 -9.09 -8.21 20.36
C GLU A 295 -9.23 -9.74 20.30
N ASP A 296 -10.34 -10.23 19.74
CA ASP A 296 -10.54 -11.67 19.52
C ASP A 296 -9.47 -12.28 18.59
N LEU A 297 -9.20 -11.65 17.45
CA LEU A 297 -8.21 -12.17 16.48
C LEU A 297 -6.79 -12.20 17.08
N THR A 298 -6.36 -11.13 17.75
CA THR A 298 -4.99 -11.03 18.27
C THR A 298 -4.75 -11.96 19.46
N ARG A 299 -5.79 -12.24 20.26
CA ARG A 299 -5.77 -13.35 21.23
C ARG A 299 -5.64 -14.70 20.52
N ASP A 300 -6.54 -15.00 19.59
CA ASP A 300 -6.60 -16.30 18.91
C ASP A 300 -5.28 -16.64 18.17
N VAL A 301 -4.63 -15.67 17.54
CA VAL A 301 -3.29 -15.82 16.90
C VAL A 301 -2.21 -16.09 17.96
N ARG A 302 -2.18 -15.33 19.06
CA ARG A 302 -1.22 -15.53 20.16
C ARG A 302 -1.35 -16.93 20.76
N GLU A 303 -2.56 -17.39 21.03
CA GLU A 303 -2.83 -18.71 21.61
C GLU A 303 -2.49 -19.84 20.62
N THR A 304 -3.03 -19.78 19.39
CA THR A 304 -2.85 -20.85 18.38
C THR A 304 -1.39 -21.11 18.04
N PHE A 305 -0.57 -20.05 17.93
CA PHE A 305 0.84 -20.18 17.54
C PHE A 305 1.82 -20.12 18.72
N GLY A 306 1.35 -19.96 19.96
CA GLY A 306 2.21 -19.82 21.15
C GLY A 306 3.08 -18.56 21.09
N GLY A 307 2.52 -17.44 20.63
CA GLY A 307 3.21 -16.15 20.51
C GLY A 307 4.34 -16.11 19.47
N ARG A 308 4.43 -17.08 18.55
CA ARG A 308 5.51 -17.15 17.54
C ARG A 308 5.24 -16.39 16.23
N VAL A 309 4.00 -15.98 15.98
CA VAL A 309 3.60 -15.28 14.74
C VAL A 309 3.41 -13.80 15.04
N PRO A 310 4.27 -12.91 14.54
CA PRO A 310 4.09 -11.46 14.67
C PRO A 310 2.93 -10.96 13.81
N MET A 311 2.34 -9.85 14.24
CA MET A 311 1.21 -9.22 13.55
C MET A 311 1.49 -7.74 13.31
N LEU A 312 1.22 -7.26 12.08
CA LEU A 312 1.09 -5.83 11.79
C LEU A 312 -0.40 -5.49 11.72
N VAL A 313 -0.88 -4.75 12.71
CA VAL A 313 -2.28 -4.30 12.80
C VAL A 313 -2.38 -2.83 12.43
N ALA A 314 -3.31 -2.48 11.55
CA ALA A 314 -3.61 -1.11 11.13
C ALA A 314 -5.12 -0.85 11.10
N HIS A 315 -5.54 0.30 10.59
CA HIS A 315 -6.95 0.66 10.43
C HIS A 315 -7.36 0.64 8.95
N VAL A 316 -8.65 0.44 8.67
CA VAL A 316 -9.19 0.56 7.30
C VAL A 316 -9.05 2.00 6.82
N GLY A 317 -8.34 2.21 5.72
CA GLY A 317 -8.28 3.49 5.02
C GLY A 317 -9.46 3.67 4.06
N SER A 318 -9.93 4.91 3.90
CA SER A 318 -11.00 5.29 2.96
C SER A 318 -10.52 5.29 1.49
N ALA A 319 -10.15 4.12 0.96
CA ALA A 319 -9.67 3.92 -0.41
C ALA A 319 -10.31 2.68 -1.05
N GLY A 320 -10.38 2.63 -2.39
CA GLY A 320 -11.04 1.54 -3.12
C GLY A 320 -12.47 1.30 -2.62
N ARG A 321 -12.83 0.03 -2.41
CA ARG A 321 -14.18 -0.34 -1.92
C ARG A 321 -14.50 0.18 -0.52
N ALA A 322 -13.49 0.50 0.30
CA ALA A 322 -13.74 1.12 1.60
C ALA A 322 -14.34 2.54 1.47
N ALA A 323 -13.99 3.28 0.41
CA ALA A 323 -14.46 4.66 0.22
C ALA A 323 -15.98 4.78 -0.06
N GLU A 324 -16.66 3.68 -0.40
CA GLU A 324 -18.12 3.66 -0.62
C GLU A 324 -18.93 3.68 0.70
N TRP A 325 -18.35 3.18 1.80
CA TRP A 325 -19.06 2.97 3.07
C TRP A 325 -18.35 3.55 4.29
N LEU A 326 -17.02 3.66 4.28
CA LEU A 326 -16.27 4.35 5.32
C LEU A 326 -16.36 5.86 5.09
N THR A 327 -17.36 6.49 5.73
CA THR A 327 -17.54 7.94 5.68
C THR A 327 -16.24 8.63 6.11
N THR A 328 -15.80 9.66 5.37
CA THR A 328 -14.50 10.34 5.55
C THR A 328 -14.37 11.16 6.85
N ALA A 329 -15.25 10.93 7.83
CA ALA A 329 -15.18 11.47 9.17
C ALA A 329 -14.17 10.65 10.00
N ALA A 330 -12.96 11.19 10.17
CA ALA A 330 -11.93 10.73 11.10
C ALA A 330 -11.25 9.36 10.85
N ALA A 331 -11.38 8.78 9.64
CA ALA A 331 -10.37 7.80 9.19
C ALA A 331 -8.99 8.50 9.14
N GLY A 332 -8.05 8.04 9.98
CA GLY A 332 -6.89 8.82 10.43
C GLY A 332 -5.81 9.10 9.39
N VAL A 333 -6.07 10.04 8.46
CA VAL A 333 -4.99 10.84 7.84
C VAL A 333 -4.12 11.36 8.98
N HIS A 334 -2.80 11.18 8.93
CA HIS A 334 -1.90 11.45 10.07
C HIS A 334 -1.95 12.92 10.55
N THR A 335 -2.91 13.23 11.42
CA THR A 335 -3.17 14.53 12.05
C THR A 335 -2.55 14.58 13.44
N LEU A 336 -1.28 14.15 13.51
CA LEU A 336 -0.38 14.62 14.55
C LEU A 336 -0.19 16.12 14.32
N ALA A 337 -1.02 16.95 14.96
CA ALA A 337 -0.88 18.39 15.00
C ALA A 337 0.30 18.79 15.90
N LEU A 338 1.49 18.33 15.54
CA LEU A 338 2.76 18.63 16.18
C LEU A 338 3.48 19.70 15.35
N PRO A 339 3.97 20.79 15.95
CA PRO A 339 4.79 21.80 15.27
C PRO A 339 6.24 21.31 15.07
N ALA A 340 6.41 20.04 14.68
CA ALA A 340 7.67 19.32 14.66
C ALA A 340 7.87 18.60 13.31
N ALA A 341 9.09 18.14 13.05
CA ALA A 341 9.39 17.29 11.90
C ALA A 341 8.53 16.01 11.94
N LEU A 342 7.90 15.68 10.81
CA LEU A 342 7.13 14.45 10.62
C LEU A 342 7.64 13.71 9.35
N PRO A 343 8.91 13.29 9.32
CA PRO A 343 9.52 12.55 8.20
C PRO A 343 8.68 11.36 7.73
N CYS A 344 8.48 11.19 6.42
CA CYS A 344 7.61 10.16 5.85
C CYS A 344 8.39 8.88 5.48
N ASP A 345 8.47 7.93 6.41
CA ASP A 345 9.05 6.59 6.17
C ASP A 345 8.40 5.85 4.99
N MET A 346 7.12 6.14 4.72
CA MET A 346 6.38 5.51 3.64
C MET A 346 6.84 5.92 2.23
N ALA A 347 7.65 6.99 2.13
CA ALA A 347 8.35 7.41 0.91
C ALA A 347 9.78 6.85 0.79
N GLY A 348 10.18 5.94 1.68
CA GLY A 348 11.47 5.25 1.64
C GLY A 348 11.55 4.12 0.62
N TRP A 349 10.44 3.42 0.32
CA TRP A 349 10.44 2.25 -0.58
C TRP A 349 9.53 2.48 -1.81
N PRO A 350 10.04 2.35 -3.05
CA PRO A 350 9.22 2.45 -4.25
C PRO A 350 8.14 1.37 -4.32
N THR A 351 7.00 1.73 -4.89
CA THR A 351 5.89 0.83 -5.20
C THR A 351 5.66 0.81 -6.71
N ILE A 352 5.67 -0.38 -7.29
CA ILE A 352 5.44 -0.62 -8.72
C ILE A 352 3.98 -1.02 -8.90
N ALA A 353 3.24 -0.18 -9.62
CA ALA A 353 1.83 -0.37 -9.97
C ALA A 353 1.65 -1.52 -10.99
N TYR A 354 0.41 -1.97 -11.18
CA TYR A 354 0.07 -3.16 -11.98
C TYR A 354 0.47 -3.07 -13.46
N ASP A 355 0.61 -1.85 -13.98
CA ASP A 355 1.04 -1.54 -15.36
C ASP A 355 2.57 -1.40 -15.51
N GLY A 356 3.29 -1.21 -14.40
CA GLY A 356 4.73 -0.97 -14.36
C GLY A 356 5.15 0.45 -13.95
N THR A 357 4.22 1.40 -13.70
CA THR A 357 4.61 2.72 -13.19
C THR A 357 5.21 2.61 -11.78
N VAL A 358 6.32 3.31 -11.55
CA VAL A 358 7.04 3.29 -10.27
C VAL A 358 6.78 4.58 -9.50
N LEU A 359 6.38 4.44 -8.22
CA LEU A 359 5.97 5.55 -7.37
C LEU A 359 6.71 5.55 -6.02
N ALA A 360 7.10 6.71 -5.53
CA ALA A 360 7.71 6.94 -4.22
C ALA A 360 6.67 6.97 -3.07
N CYS A 361 5.54 6.27 -3.21
CA CYS A 361 4.46 6.29 -2.24
C CYS A 361 3.62 5.02 -2.33
N CYS A 362 3.19 4.50 -1.18
CA CYS A 362 2.30 3.34 -1.06
C CYS A 362 0.83 3.71 -0.77
N ASN A 363 0.45 4.98 -0.89
CA ASN A 363 -0.96 5.39 -0.77
C ASN A 363 -1.72 4.96 -2.04
N GLN A 364 -2.85 4.28 -1.85
CA GLN A 364 -3.56 3.62 -2.95
C GLN A 364 -4.19 4.58 -3.97
N ASP A 365 -4.67 5.76 -3.55
CA ASP A 365 -5.12 6.80 -4.49
C ASP A 365 -3.96 7.32 -5.36
N VAL A 366 -2.75 7.40 -4.78
CA VAL A 366 -1.54 7.79 -5.53
C VAL A 366 -1.14 6.72 -6.52
N ILE A 367 -1.25 5.44 -6.13
CA ILE A 367 -1.02 4.28 -7.01
C ILE A 367 -2.00 4.31 -8.18
N ASP A 368 -3.31 4.30 -7.92
CA ASP A 368 -4.33 4.18 -8.96
C ASP A 368 -4.38 5.41 -9.89
N ARG A 369 -4.14 6.61 -9.37
CA ARG A 369 -4.13 7.86 -10.17
C ARG A 369 -2.76 8.21 -10.75
N ARG A 370 -1.74 7.35 -10.57
CA ARG A 370 -0.32 7.54 -10.96
C ARG A 370 0.35 8.80 -10.41
N GLY A 371 -0.20 9.34 -9.33
CA GLY A 371 0.37 10.38 -8.46
C GLY A 371 0.67 11.75 -9.09
N PRO A 372 1.05 12.74 -8.26
CA PRO A 372 1.72 13.95 -8.70
C PRO A 372 3.16 13.64 -9.17
N GLU A 373 3.72 14.50 -10.02
CA GLU A 373 5.01 14.26 -10.69
C GLU A 373 6.16 13.96 -9.73
N HIS A 374 6.25 14.69 -8.61
CA HIS A 374 7.34 14.51 -7.63
C HIS A 374 7.33 13.15 -6.90
N LEU A 375 6.25 12.37 -7.02
CA LEU A 375 6.17 10.99 -6.52
C LEU A 375 6.38 9.95 -7.64
N ARG A 376 6.50 10.33 -8.91
CA ARG A 376 6.76 9.41 -10.03
C ARG A 376 8.27 9.18 -10.16
N LEU A 377 8.67 7.92 -10.09
CA LEU A 377 10.06 7.51 -10.19
C LEU A 377 10.43 6.97 -11.57
N GLY A 378 9.46 6.51 -12.38
CA GLY A 378 9.74 5.94 -13.70
C GLY A 378 8.72 4.89 -14.13
N HIS A 379 9.13 4.03 -15.06
CA HIS A 379 8.34 2.90 -15.53
C HIS A 379 9.23 1.68 -15.82
N ILE A 380 8.91 0.50 -15.28
CA ILE A 380 9.79 -0.69 -15.38
C ILE A 380 9.87 -1.35 -16.78
N GLY A 381 9.21 -0.77 -17.77
CA GLY A 381 9.44 -1.08 -19.19
C GLY A 381 10.64 -0.34 -19.80
N GLU A 382 11.12 0.70 -19.13
CA GLU A 382 12.18 1.61 -19.60
C GLU A 382 13.31 1.75 -18.57
N ASP A 383 12.98 1.74 -17.27
CA ASP A 383 13.91 1.94 -16.16
C ASP A 383 14.28 0.64 -15.44
N GLY A 384 15.57 0.47 -15.11
CA GLY A 384 16.05 -0.55 -14.20
C GLY A 384 16.00 -0.10 -12.74
N TRP A 385 16.39 -1.02 -11.85
CA TRP A 385 16.58 -0.69 -10.44
C TRP A 385 17.58 0.46 -10.19
N PRO A 386 18.73 0.58 -10.88
CA PRO A 386 19.66 1.70 -10.70
C PRO A 386 19.01 3.07 -10.93
N GLU A 387 18.23 3.21 -12.01
CA GLU A 387 17.55 4.46 -12.37
C GLU A 387 16.50 4.84 -11.31
N ILE A 388 15.69 3.87 -10.89
CA ILE A 388 14.67 4.05 -9.85
C ILE A 388 15.32 4.41 -8.51
N ARG A 389 16.36 3.68 -8.08
CA ARG A 389 17.09 3.93 -6.83
C ARG A 389 17.71 5.33 -6.84
N ARG A 390 18.40 5.72 -7.92
CA ARG A 390 19.02 7.04 -8.08
C ARG A 390 18.01 8.20 -8.02
N ARG A 391 16.83 8.04 -8.63
CA ARG A 391 15.76 9.06 -8.58
C ARG A 391 15.16 9.16 -7.19
N LEU A 392 14.88 8.02 -6.55
CA LEU A 392 14.35 7.93 -5.18
C LEU A 392 15.26 8.58 -4.14
N THR A 393 16.56 8.28 -4.18
CA THR A 393 17.54 8.81 -3.21
C THR A 393 17.88 10.27 -3.53
N GLY A 394 18.10 10.62 -4.80
CA GLY A 394 18.61 11.92 -5.21
C GLY A 394 17.60 13.07 -5.28
N ALA A 395 16.31 12.80 -5.51
CA ALA A 395 15.33 13.88 -5.75
C ALA A 395 15.12 14.78 -4.50
N PRO A 396 15.33 16.11 -4.58
CA PRO A 396 15.27 17.01 -3.43
C PRO A 396 13.97 16.94 -2.62
N LEU A 397 12.82 16.93 -3.30
CA LEU A 397 11.51 16.83 -2.64
C LEU A 397 11.39 15.54 -1.84
N LEU A 398 11.79 14.39 -2.40
CA LEU A 398 11.72 13.09 -1.72
C LEU A 398 12.67 13.01 -0.53
N ARG A 399 13.88 13.59 -0.63
CA ARG A 399 14.80 13.74 0.50
C ARG A 399 14.13 14.51 1.64
N VAL A 400 13.64 15.73 1.40
CA VAL A 400 13.00 16.54 2.45
C VAL A 400 11.71 15.91 3.00
N ILE A 401 10.90 15.25 2.18
CA ILE A 401 9.73 14.48 2.61
C ILE A 401 10.13 13.37 3.61
N ARG A 402 11.27 12.70 3.42
CA ARG A 402 11.78 11.67 4.33
C ARG A 402 12.52 12.21 5.55
N THR A 403 12.97 13.47 5.57
CA THR A 403 13.79 14.03 6.68
C THR A 403 13.01 15.00 7.57
N LEU A 404 12.23 15.91 6.97
CA LEU A 404 11.41 16.90 7.70
C LEU A 404 9.91 16.58 7.63
N GLY A 405 9.48 15.92 6.55
CA GLY A 405 8.07 15.74 6.24
C GLY A 405 7.47 16.91 5.43
N PRO A 406 6.30 16.70 4.82
CA PRO A 406 5.69 17.67 3.93
C PRO A 406 5.16 18.93 4.65
N GLN A 407 4.58 18.82 5.85
CA GLN A 407 3.99 19.99 6.51
C GLN A 407 5.03 21.06 6.91
N PRO A 408 6.19 20.72 7.50
CA PRO A 408 7.25 21.71 7.75
C PRO A 408 7.84 22.30 6.46
N LEU A 409 7.95 21.53 5.37
CA LEU A 409 8.43 22.06 4.09
C LEU A 409 7.44 23.07 3.48
N ALA A 410 6.14 22.77 3.49
CA ALA A 410 5.11 23.71 3.05
C ALA A 410 5.14 25.00 3.88
N GLN A 411 5.27 24.91 5.21
CA GLN A 411 5.40 26.10 6.08
C GLN A 411 6.61 26.97 5.73
N ARG A 412 7.76 26.36 5.38
CA ARG A 412 8.95 27.10 4.91
C ARG A 412 8.76 27.75 3.55
N ALA A 413 7.91 27.17 2.70
CA ALA A 413 7.50 27.71 1.41
C ALA A 413 6.38 28.78 1.51
N GLY A 414 5.82 29.03 2.70
CA GLY A 414 4.65 29.89 2.87
C GLY A 414 3.33 29.27 2.38
N GLU A 415 3.32 27.95 2.12
CA GLU A 415 2.21 27.21 1.52
C GLU A 415 1.25 26.62 2.58
N PRO A 416 -0.06 26.45 2.27
CA PRO A 416 -1.02 25.87 3.20
C PRO A 416 -0.71 24.40 3.55
N VAL A 417 -0.91 24.03 4.83
CA VAL A 417 -0.71 22.66 5.36
C VAL A 417 -2.00 21.85 5.53
N ASP A 418 -3.05 22.27 4.81
CA ASP A 418 -4.37 21.65 4.87
C ASP A 418 -4.35 20.23 4.29
N GLY A 419 -5.15 19.33 4.91
CA GLY A 419 -5.20 17.91 4.55
C GLY A 419 -4.13 17.04 5.24
N GLY A 420 -3.43 17.54 6.25
CA GLY A 420 -2.47 16.76 7.03
C GLY A 420 -1.24 16.33 6.24
N LEU A 421 -0.53 15.30 6.71
CA LEU A 421 0.69 14.79 6.08
C LEU A 421 0.51 14.52 4.58
N CYS A 422 -0.47 13.68 4.21
CA CYS A 422 -0.68 13.26 2.84
C CYS A 422 -1.28 14.38 1.96
N GLY A 423 -2.33 15.07 2.43
CA GLY A 423 -2.98 16.14 1.66
C GLY A 423 -2.11 17.38 1.43
N THR A 424 -1.08 17.60 2.27
CA THR A 424 -0.04 18.59 2.01
C THR A 424 0.92 18.10 0.92
N CYS A 425 1.46 16.88 1.06
CA CYS A 425 2.42 16.31 0.11
C CYS A 425 1.90 16.29 -1.33
N LEU A 426 0.62 15.91 -1.53
CA LEU A 426 0.07 15.71 -2.86
C LEU A 426 0.00 16.98 -3.72
N ARG A 427 0.02 18.16 -3.11
CA ARG A 427 -0.02 19.48 -3.79
C ARG A 427 1.35 19.98 -4.24
N PHE A 428 2.45 19.34 -3.84
CA PHE A 428 3.80 19.87 -4.08
C PHE A 428 4.20 20.05 -5.56
N SER A 429 3.58 19.31 -6.48
CA SER A 429 3.82 19.51 -7.92
C SER A 429 3.20 20.80 -8.47
N ASP A 430 2.23 21.38 -7.76
CA ASP A 430 1.57 22.64 -8.12
C ASP A 430 2.21 23.87 -7.42
N GLN A 431 3.27 23.65 -6.64
CA GLN A 431 3.85 24.63 -5.70
C GLN A 431 5.38 24.81 -5.96
N PRO A 432 5.80 25.65 -6.93
CA PRO A 432 7.21 25.80 -7.32
C PRO A 432 8.14 26.23 -6.18
N GLU A 433 7.63 27.02 -5.23
CA GLU A 433 8.39 27.47 -4.06
C GLU A 433 8.77 26.30 -3.12
N VAL A 434 7.93 25.27 -3.01
CA VAL A 434 8.23 24.03 -2.27
C VAL A 434 9.40 23.29 -2.91
N ALA A 435 9.45 23.23 -4.24
CA ALA A 435 10.56 22.63 -4.99
C ALA A 435 11.86 23.45 -4.84
N ARG A 436 11.78 24.79 -4.81
CA ARG A 436 12.93 25.68 -4.54
C ARG A 436 13.48 25.44 -3.13
N GLN A 437 12.63 25.53 -2.10
CA GLN A 437 13.00 25.29 -0.69
C GLN A 437 13.63 23.91 -0.49
N ALA A 438 13.09 22.86 -1.13
CA ALA A 438 13.67 21.53 -1.03
C ALA A 438 15.05 21.43 -1.70
N SER A 439 15.24 22.09 -2.84
CA SER A 439 16.53 22.14 -3.54
C SER A 439 17.58 22.90 -2.71
N GLU A 440 17.23 24.04 -2.14
CA GLU A 440 18.11 24.84 -1.28
C GLU A 440 18.48 24.12 0.03
N LEU A 441 17.52 23.44 0.67
CA LEU A 441 17.79 22.60 1.83
C LEU A 441 18.78 21.46 1.50
N THR A 442 18.55 20.73 0.41
CA THR A 442 19.34 19.54 0.06
C THR A 442 20.70 19.83 -0.59
N ALA A 443 20.93 21.09 -0.99
CA ALA A 443 22.23 21.61 -1.40
C ALA A 443 23.11 22.06 -0.22
N GLY A 444 22.54 22.24 0.98
CA GLY A 444 23.30 22.58 2.19
C GLY A 444 24.10 21.40 2.73
N GLU A 445 25.38 21.64 3.05
CA GLU A 445 26.34 20.62 3.52
C GLU A 445 25.85 19.84 4.75
N THR A 446 25.06 20.46 5.61
CA THR A 446 24.50 19.86 6.83
C THR A 446 23.31 18.92 6.58
N PHE A 447 22.71 18.92 5.39
CA PHE A 447 21.48 18.16 5.14
C PHE A 447 21.72 16.64 5.15
N GLY A 448 22.84 16.16 4.62
CA GLY A 448 23.20 14.73 4.66
C GLY A 448 23.35 14.20 6.09
N ALA A 449 24.00 14.98 6.97
CA ALA A 449 24.11 14.65 8.39
C ALA A 449 22.73 14.64 9.10
N MET A 450 21.78 15.46 8.65
CA MET A 450 20.40 15.43 9.14
C MET A 450 19.63 14.21 8.64
N GLU A 451 19.82 13.77 7.39
CA GLU A 451 19.29 12.50 6.88
C GLU A 451 19.81 11.30 7.70
N GLU A 452 21.13 11.20 7.91
CA GLU A 452 21.73 10.14 8.74
C GLU A 452 21.24 10.15 10.19
N MET A 453 21.00 11.33 10.77
CA MET A 453 20.49 11.45 12.13
C MET A 453 19.02 11.03 12.24
N VAL A 454 18.18 11.38 11.25
CA VAL A 454 16.77 10.96 11.21
C VAL A 454 16.65 9.45 10.99
N GLU A 455 17.42 8.85 10.07
CA GLU A 455 17.44 7.39 9.89
C GLU A 455 17.84 6.69 11.21
N ARG A 456 18.91 7.15 11.86
CA ARG A 456 19.41 6.62 13.13
C ARG A 456 18.39 6.72 14.25
N LEU A 457 17.69 7.84 14.38
CA LEU A 457 16.62 8.03 15.38
C LEU A 457 15.43 7.09 15.12
N HIS A 458 15.05 6.87 13.86
CA HIS A 458 13.97 5.93 13.53
C HIS A 458 14.38 4.47 13.79
N LEU A 459 15.62 4.09 13.46
CA LEU A 459 16.18 2.77 13.79
C LEU A 459 16.25 2.54 15.31
N GLN A 460 16.62 3.56 16.10
CA GLN A 460 16.63 3.51 17.56
C GLN A 460 15.22 3.46 18.19
N ALA A 461 14.22 4.09 17.56
CA ALA A 461 12.83 4.00 18.00
C ALA A 461 12.21 2.61 17.74
N GLY A 462 12.73 1.89 16.73
CA GLY A 462 12.47 0.47 16.51
C GLY A 462 11.08 0.13 15.94
N PRO A 463 10.78 -1.16 15.79
CA PRO A 463 9.64 -1.63 15.00
C PRO A 463 8.29 -1.28 15.64
N THR A 464 8.24 -1.28 16.98
CA THR A 464 7.08 -0.86 17.75
C THR A 464 6.74 0.62 17.53
N ALA A 465 7.73 1.52 17.44
CA ALA A 465 7.47 2.93 17.19
C ALA A 465 6.91 3.17 15.78
N PHE A 466 7.43 2.44 14.78
CA PHE A 466 6.83 2.41 13.44
C PHE A 466 5.36 1.95 13.49
N ALA A 467 5.06 0.85 14.19
CA ALA A 467 3.70 0.33 14.31
C ALA A 467 2.76 1.32 15.01
N ARG A 468 3.18 1.97 16.11
CA ARG A 468 2.40 3.03 16.79
C ARG A 468 2.17 4.29 15.96
N ARG A 469 2.94 4.48 14.87
CA ARG A 469 2.89 5.65 13.98
C ARG A 469 2.06 5.40 12.72
N TYR A 470 2.15 4.21 12.14
CA TYR A 470 1.55 3.86 10.84
C TYR A 470 0.49 2.76 10.90
N GLY A 471 0.20 2.22 12.09
CA GLY A 471 -0.88 1.28 12.34
C GLY A 471 -1.56 1.54 13.69
N SER A 472 -2.10 0.48 14.29
CA SER A 472 -2.72 0.54 15.61
C SER A 472 -1.73 0.89 16.71
N ARG A 473 -2.13 1.72 17.69
CA ARG A 473 -1.32 1.99 18.88
C ARG A 473 -1.49 0.90 19.93
N ARG A 474 -2.73 0.48 20.19
CA ARG A 474 -3.07 -0.62 21.12
C ARG A 474 -2.37 -1.92 20.75
N TYR A 475 -2.29 -2.25 19.46
CA TYR A 475 -1.77 -3.52 18.96
C TYR A 475 -0.33 -3.46 18.44
N ALA A 476 0.36 -2.32 18.57
CA ALA A 476 1.69 -2.11 17.99
C ALA A 476 2.75 -3.12 18.43
N ASP A 477 2.70 -3.56 19.69
CA ASP A 477 3.69 -4.47 20.27
C ASP A 477 3.58 -5.91 19.71
N LEU A 478 2.59 -6.19 18.85
CA LEU A 478 2.47 -7.48 18.16
C LEU A 478 3.54 -7.72 17.09
N VAL A 479 4.21 -6.67 16.60
CA VAL A 479 5.25 -6.82 15.55
C VAL A 479 6.51 -7.54 16.06
N THR A 480 6.70 -7.61 17.38
CA THR A 480 7.85 -8.25 18.05
C THR A 480 7.55 -9.64 18.60
N LEU A 481 6.31 -10.14 18.50
CA LEU A 481 5.98 -11.52 18.90
C LEU A 481 6.86 -12.53 18.15
N GLY A 482 7.43 -13.50 18.86
CA GLY A 482 8.33 -14.50 18.29
C GLY A 482 9.77 -14.02 18.06
N TYR A 483 10.03 -12.71 18.13
CA TYR A 483 11.37 -12.16 17.94
C TYR A 483 12.31 -12.58 19.08
N ARG A 484 13.57 -12.86 18.72
CA ARG A 484 14.65 -13.20 19.66
C ARG A 484 15.90 -12.44 19.24
N GLU A 485 16.20 -11.36 19.95
CA GLU A 485 17.49 -10.69 19.84
C GLU A 485 18.62 -11.68 20.18
N GLY A 486 19.72 -11.60 19.43
CA GLY A 486 20.86 -12.51 19.62
C GLY A 486 20.81 -13.86 18.90
N ALA A 487 19.76 -14.19 18.14
CA ALA A 487 19.72 -15.41 17.31
C ALA A 487 20.66 -15.39 16.06
N ARG A 488 21.62 -14.45 16.04
CA ARG A 488 22.71 -14.33 15.05
C ARG A 488 24.04 -14.44 15.82
N SER A 489 24.45 -15.67 16.11
CA SER A 489 25.68 -16.03 16.83
C SER A 489 26.30 -17.29 16.21
#